data_AF-A0A832HP31-F1
#
_entry.id   AF-A0A832HP31-F1
#
_cell.length_a   1.000
_cell.length_b   1.000
_cell.length_c   1.000
_cell.angle_alpha   90.00
_cell.angle_beta   90.00
_cell.angle_gamma   90.00
#
_symmetry.space_group_name_H-M   'P 1'
#
loop_
_entity.id
_entity.type
_entity.pdbx_description
1 polymer ?
#
loop_
_entity_poly.entity_id
_entity_poly.type
_entity_poly.pdbx_seq_one_letter_code
_entity_poly.pdbx_strand_id
1 'polypeptide(L)'
;MKRLFQFAVVAVALMLALVVGWFVVPHGEGALRNRAIARRQLALQVLGEYLAERMPGANTLVLGNPFTQLRGQASEVYAYEDAALKGLKNGGRDKLVLCGVEYPELVPAAVQDPSLVPIPADTLTPLSFLCLEGSWDRVLAKHPGVELVVSLIGLPADIQRLAVWRDARPKFAFIFPDFRVLGDVDAVVAAFKSGKVIAAVVNHPNAPPESEPMARKAKDEFERRFILVNASNCEVVLRALSQRQ
;
A
#
# COMPACT_ATOMS: atom_id res chain seq x y z
N MET A 1 10.46 54.57 -31.95
CA MET A 1 11.30 53.35 -31.99
C MET A 1 11.63 52.77 -30.61
N LYS A 2 12.12 53.53 -29.62
CA LYS A 2 12.46 52.99 -28.28
C LYS A 2 11.34 52.23 -27.54
N ARG A 3 10.09 52.71 -27.61
CA ARG A 3 8.94 52.07 -26.94
C ARG A 3 8.57 50.71 -27.55
N LEU A 4 8.65 50.57 -28.89
CA LEU A 4 8.38 49.30 -29.57
C LEU A 4 9.40 48.21 -29.18
N PHE A 5 10.67 48.61 -28.99
CA PHE A 5 11.75 47.72 -28.59
C PHE A 5 11.58 47.21 -27.14
N GLN A 6 11.10 48.07 -26.22
CA GLN A 6 10.79 47.66 -24.84
C GLN A 6 9.63 46.65 -24.76
N PHE A 7 8.58 46.83 -25.56
CA PHE A 7 7.47 45.86 -25.61
C PHE A 7 7.91 44.50 -26.17
N ALA A 8 8.79 44.49 -27.18
CA ALA A 8 9.33 43.25 -27.73
C ALA A 8 10.19 42.48 -26.70
N VAL A 9 11.03 43.17 -25.93
CA VAL A 9 11.87 42.54 -24.90
C VAL A 9 11.04 41.96 -23.74
N VAL A 10 10.01 42.68 -23.28
CA VAL A 10 9.12 42.20 -22.20
C VAL A 10 8.28 41.01 -22.66
N ALA A 11 7.78 41.02 -23.90
CA ALA A 11 7.03 39.90 -24.47
C ALA A 11 7.91 38.64 -24.63
N VAL A 12 9.16 38.80 -25.06
CA VAL A 12 10.13 37.69 -25.16
C VAL A 12 10.50 37.14 -23.79
N ALA A 13 10.69 38.00 -22.78
CA ALA A 13 10.97 37.55 -21.41
C ALA A 13 9.79 36.79 -20.77
N LEU A 14 8.55 37.23 -21.02
CA LEU A 14 7.33 36.55 -20.56
C LEU A 14 7.12 35.21 -21.28
N MET A 15 7.39 35.13 -22.58
CA MET A 15 7.38 33.85 -23.31
C MET A 15 8.46 32.90 -22.81
N LEU A 16 9.68 33.38 -22.55
CA LEU A 16 10.75 32.55 -21.96
C LEU A 16 10.38 32.05 -20.56
N ALA A 17 9.76 32.89 -19.73
CA ALA A 17 9.27 32.46 -18.41
C ALA A 17 8.14 31.42 -18.48
N LEU A 18 7.24 31.54 -19.46
CA LEU A 18 6.18 30.56 -19.71
C LEU A 18 6.72 29.23 -20.27
N VAL A 19 7.72 29.27 -21.17
CA VAL A 19 8.38 28.09 -21.71
C VAL A 19 9.19 27.37 -20.62
N VAL A 20 9.95 28.10 -19.81
CA VAL A 20 10.66 27.52 -18.66
C VAL A 20 9.67 26.96 -17.64
N GLY A 21 8.54 27.63 -17.39
CA GLY A 21 7.46 27.12 -16.55
C GLY A 21 6.86 25.80 -17.07
N TRP A 22 6.70 25.65 -18.39
CA TRP A 22 6.19 24.42 -19.01
C TRP A 22 7.18 23.24 -18.91
N PHE A 23 8.49 23.52 -18.94
CA PHE A 23 9.55 22.51 -18.74
C PHE A 23 9.80 22.16 -17.26
N VAL A 24 9.42 23.04 -16.32
CA VAL A 24 9.57 22.80 -14.87
C VAL A 24 8.35 22.08 -14.26
N VAL A 25 7.19 22.07 -14.94
CA VAL A 25 6.07 21.19 -14.57
C VAL A 25 6.31 19.81 -15.17
N PRO A 26 6.64 18.78 -14.38
CA PRO A 26 6.98 17.46 -14.91
C PRO A 26 5.72 16.79 -15.45
N HIS A 27 5.50 16.91 -16.76
CA HIS A 27 4.42 16.25 -17.51
C HIS A 27 4.81 14.83 -17.95
N GLY A 28 5.53 14.07 -17.12
CA GLY A 28 6.08 12.77 -17.49
C GLY A 28 5.78 11.67 -16.48
N GLU A 29 5.84 10.42 -16.91
CA GLU A 29 5.63 9.20 -16.12
C GLU A 29 6.36 9.23 -14.75
N GLY A 30 7.52 9.88 -14.66
CA GLY A 30 8.23 10.10 -13.39
C GLY A 30 7.43 10.85 -12.32
N ALA A 31 6.61 11.83 -12.70
CA ALA A 31 5.74 12.55 -11.77
C ALA A 31 4.55 11.71 -11.30
N LEU A 32 4.02 10.84 -12.16
CA LEU A 32 3.00 9.86 -11.77
C LEU A 32 3.60 8.87 -10.76
N ARG A 33 4.77 8.32 -11.09
CA ARG A 33 5.52 7.39 -10.24
C ARG A 33 5.83 7.98 -8.86
N ASN A 34 6.40 9.17 -8.80
CA ASN A 34 6.73 9.81 -7.51
C ASN A 34 5.49 10.05 -6.65
N ARG A 35 4.35 10.37 -7.26
CA ARG A 35 3.07 10.50 -6.56
C ARG A 35 2.55 9.17 -6.04
N ALA A 36 2.65 8.09 -6.82
CA ALA A 36 2.25 6.77 -6.38
C ALA A 36 3.09 6.29 -5.17
N ILE A 37 4.41 6.50 -5.21
CA ILE A 37 5.33 6.23 -4.08
C ILE A 37 4.93 7.06 -2.85
N ALA A 38 4.70 8.37 -3.02
CA ALA A 38 4.31 9.25 -1.91
C ALA A 38 2.95 8.89 -1.31
N ARG A 39 1.97 8.49 -2.14
CA ARG A 39 0.66 8.01 -1.70
C ARG A 39 0.75 6.71 -0.92
N ARG A 40 1.62 5.79 -1.34
CA ARG A 40 1.88 4.53 -0.61
C ARG A 40 2.51 4.82 0.76
N GLN A 41 3.48 5.73 0.82
CA GLN A 41 4.05 6.19 2.09
C GLN A 41 2.97 6.78 3.01
N LEU A 42 2.10 7.65 2.47
CA LEU A 42 1.00 8.27 3.23
C LEU A 42 0.01 7.23 3.76
N ALA A 43 -0.38 6.26 2.93
CA ALA A 43 -1.28 5.18 3.33
C ALA A 43 -0.70 4.37 4.51
N LEU A 44 0.57 4.00 4.44
CA LEU A 44 1.24 3.28 5.53
C LEU A 44 1.50 4.15 6.75
N GLN A 45 1.68 5.46 6.58
CA GLN A 45 1.78 6.38 7.71
C GLN A 45 0.50 6.40 8.51
N VAL A 46 -0.66 6.61 7.85
CA VAL A 46 -1.96 6.62 8.55
C VAL A 46 -2.26 5.25 9.17
N LEU A 47 -1.92 4.15 8.48
CA LEU A 47 -2.05 2.81 9.05
C LEU A 47 -1.17 2.65 10.31
N GLY A 48 0.10 3.09 10.24
CA GLY A 48 1.03 3.03 11.35
C GLY A 48 0.57 3.85 12.56
N GLU A 49 0.03 5.06 12.34
CA GLU A 49 -0.54 5.91 13.39
C GLU A 49 -1.67 5.17 14.12
N TYR A 50 -2.60 4.58 13.37
CA TYR A 50 -3.70 3.80 13.95
C TYR A 50 -3.20 2.57 14.73
N LEU A 51 -2.24 1.83 14.17
CA LEU A 51 -1.69 0.64 14.81
C LEU A 51 -0.94 0.98 16.10
N ALA A 52 -0.17 2.07 16.12
CA ALA A 52 0.53 2.56 17.31
C ALA A 52 -0.41 2.95 18.47
N GLU A 53 -1.61 3.44 18.15
CA GLU A 53 -2.62 3.76 19.16
C GLU A 53 -3.32 2.50 19.71
N ARG A 54 -3.53 1.49 18.87
CA ARG A 54 -4.30 0.28 19.23
C ARG A 54 -3.45 -0.85 19.78
N MET A 55 -2.19 -0.92 19.38
CA MET A 55 -1.27 -1.98 19.77
C MET A 55 0.10 -1.40 20.18
N PRO A 56 0.15 -0.49 21.17
CA PRO A 56 1.41 0.08 21.63
C PRO A 56 2.33 -1.03 22.19
N GLY A 57 3.60 -0.98 21.82
CA GLY A 57 4.62 -1.95 22.19
C GLY A 57 4.60 -3.25 21.38
N ALA A 58 3.69 -3.41 20.42
CA ALA A 58 3.54 -4.67 19.71
C ALA A 58 4.77 -5.03 18.88
N ASN A 59 5.23 -6.27 19.06
CA ASN A 59 6.22 -6.91 18.19
C ASN A 59 5.62 -7.07 16.79
N THR A 60 6.10 -6.24 15.87
CA THR A 60 5.52 -6.05 14.54
C THR A 60 6.45 -6.61 13.48
N LEU A 61 5.95 -7.56 12.69
CA LEU A 61 6.64 -8.07 11.50
C LEU A 61 6.00 -7.47 10.24
N VAL A 62 6.82 -7.06 9.28
CA VAL A 62 6.34 -6.63 7.97
C VAL A 62 6.53 -7.75 6.95
N LEU A 63 5.48 -8.07 6.20
CA LEU A 63 5.60 -8.92 5.01
C LEU A 63 5.79 -8.04 3.79
N GLY A 64 7.02 -8.06 3.27
CA GLY A 64 7.50 -7.25 2.16
C GLY A 64 7.22 -7.87 0.80
N ASN A 65 7.63 -7.15 -0.25
CA ASN A 65 7.53 -7.58 -1.64
C ASN A 65 8.66 -8.57 -1.97
N PRO A 66 8.39 -9.87 -2.21
CA PRO A 66 9.45 -10.86 -2.44
C PRO A 66 10.35 -10.56 -3.63
N PHE A 67 9.87 -9.77 -4.61
CA PHE A 67 10.69 -9.37 -5.75
C PHE A 67 11.88 -8.52 -5.32
N THR A 68 11.83 -7.76 -4.22
CA THR A 68 12.99 -6.99 -3.74
C THR A 68 14.19 -7.88 -3.39
N GLN A 69 13.98 -9.18 -3.16
CA GLN A 69 15.05 -10.13 -2.90
C GLN A 69 15.70 -10.69 -4.18
N LEU A 70 15.10 -10.46 -5.35
CA LEU A 70 15.63 -10.91 -6.62
C LEU A 70 16.62 -9.90 -7.20
N ARG A 71 17.65 -10.40 -7.88
CA ARG A 71 18.61 -9.53 -8.58
C ARG A 71 18.01 -8.97 -9.86
N GLY A 72 18.40 -7.75 -10.23
CA GLY A 72 18.04 -7.14 -11.52
C GLY A 72 16.62 -6.58 -11.59
N GLN A 73 15.93 -6.44 -10.46
CA GLN A 73 14.64 -5.77 -10.42
C GLN A 73 14.76 -4.27 -10.73
N ALA A 74 13.67 -3.71 -11.25
CA ALA A 74 13.56 -2.27 -11.46
C ALA A 74 13.69 -1.51 -10.13
N SER A 75 14.33 -0.34 -10.18
CA SER A 75 14.56 0.52 -9.00
C SER A 75 13.28 0.86 -8.24
N GLU A 76 12.17 0.89 -8.97
CA GLU A 76 10.82 1.16 -8.51
C GLU A 76 10.32 0.12 -7.50
N VAL A 77 10.67 -1.15 -7.71
CA VAL A 77 10.26 -2.25 -6.83
C VAL A 77 10.78 -1.98 -5.41
N TYR A 78 12.03 -1.54 -5.30
CA TYR A 78 12.66 -1.15 -4.04
C TYR A 78 12.08 0.16 -3.49
N ALA A 79 11.86 1.16 -4.35
CA ALA A 79 11.36 2.47 -3.93
C ALA A 79 9.94 2.39 -3.33
N TYR A 80 9.08 1.52 -3.84
CA TYR A 80 7.74 1.29 -3.28
C TYR A 80 7.78 0.62 -1.91
N GLU A 81 8.70 -0.33 -1.68
CA GLU A 81 8.89 -0.97 -0.39
C GLU A 81 9.47 0.02 0.64
N ASP A 82 10.53 0.74 0.27
CA ASP A 82 11.15 1.75 1.14
C ASP A 82 10.14 2.82 1.57
N ALA A 83 9.32 3.33 0.64
CA ALA A 83 8.27 4.27 0.95
C ALA A 83 7.21 3.70 1.90
N ALA A 84 6.82 2.43 1.74
CA ALA A 84 5.88 1.77 2.64
C ALA A 84 6.48 1.62 4.05
N LEU A 85 7.72 1.15 4.17
CA LEU A 85 8.43 0.99 5.43
C LEU A 85 8.64 2.34 6.14
N LYS A 86 9.01 3.38 5.38
CA LYS A 86 9.14 4.75 5.89
C LYS A 86 7.82 5.29 6.40
N GLY A 87 6.73 5.07 5.65
CA GLY A 87 5.38 5.43 6.08
C GLY A 87 5.04 4.77 7.41
N LEU A 88 5.16 3.44 7.47
CA LEU A 88 4.85 2.66 8.66
C LEU A 88 5.68 3.10 9.87
N LYS A 89 6.99 3.33 9.68
CA LYS A 89 7.89 3.82 10.73
C LYS A 89 7.50 5.22 11.22
N ASN A 90 7.17 6.13 10.31
CA ASN A 90 6.75 7.48 10.67
C ASN A 90 5.43 7.50 11.45
N GLY A 91 4.48 6.64 11.06
CA GLY A 91 3.20 6.53 11.74
C GLY A 91 3.29 5.79 13.07
N GLY A 92 4.02 4.67 13.08
CA GLY A 92 4.26 3.84 14.25
C GLY A 92 5.13 4.50 15.31
N ARG A 93 6.04 5.38 14.89
CA ARG A 93 7.03 6.08 15.73
C ARG A 93 7.78 5.09 16.62
N ASP A 94 7.88 5.38 17.90
CA ASP A 94 8.48 4.55 18.97
C ASP A 94 7.47 3.61 19.64
N LYS A 95 6.21 3.61 19.19
CA LYS A 95 5.13 2.81 19.77
C LYS A 95 4.95 1.44 19.14
N LEU A 96 5.56 1.17 17.98
CA LEU A 96 5.59 -0.16 17.37
C LEU A 96 7.02 -0.68 17.35
N VAL A 97 7.21 -1.93 17.79
CA VAL A 97 8.53 -2.58 17.77
C VAL A 97 8.67 -3.34 16.47
N LEU A 98 9.39 -2.78 15.49
CA LEU A 98 9.62 -3.46 14.22
C LEU A 98 10.67 -4.58 14.40
N CYS A 99 10.21 -5.83 14.34
CA CYS A 99 11.05 -7.01 14.51
C CYS A 99 11.82 -7.38 13.23
N GLY A 100 11.34 -6.95 12.06
CA GLY A 100 11.98 -7.23 10.78
C GLY A 100 11.04 -7.07 9.60
N VAL A 101 11.60 -7.27 8.41
CA VAL A 101 10.89 -7.40 7.14
C VAL A 101 11.19 -8.77 6.58
N GLU A 102 10.15 -9.54 6.29
CA GLU A 102 10.25 -10.89 5.77
C GLU A 102 9.54 -11.03 4.44
N TYR A 103 9.94 -12.02 3.66
CA TYR A 103 9.52 -12.21 2.29
C TYR A 103 9.02 -13.63 2.10
N PRO A 104 7.70 -13.83 1.91
CA PRO A 104 7.17 -15.13 1.53
C PRO A 104 7.79 -15.60 0.22
N GLU A 105 8.06 -16.90 0.13
CA GLU A 105 8.60 -17.53 -1.06
C GLU A 105 7.62 -17.40 -2.24
N LEU A 106 8.13 -17.11 -3.43
CA LEU A 106 7.32 -17.06 -4.66
C LEU A 106 7.10 -18.46 -5.22
N VAL A 107 5.98 -18.67 -5.92
CA VAL A 107 5.83 -19.87 -6.75
C VAL A 107 6.90 -19.88 -7.86
N PRO A 108 7.43 -21.06 -8.26
CA PRO A 108 8.49 -21.12 -9.28
C PRO A 108 8.14 -20.42 -10.59
N ALA A 109 6.86 -20.48 -11.01
CA ALA A 109 6.38 -19.77 -12.20
C ALA A 109 6.52 -18.25 -12.07
N ALA A 110 6.23 -17.66 -10.91
CA ALA A 110 6.36 -16.22 -10.68
C ALA A 110 7.81 -15.74 -10.68
N VAL A 111 8.75 -16.60 -10.27
CA VAL A 111 10.19 -16.30 -10.33
C VAL A 111 10.68 -16.23 -11.79
N GLN A 112 10.14 -17.10 -12.65
CA GLN A 112 10.48 -17.13 -14.07
C GLN A 112 9.84 -15.96 -14.83
N ASP A 113 8.53 -15.83 -14.68
CA ASP A 113 7.73 -14.76 -15.30
C ASP A 113 6.40 -14.62 -14.52
N PRO A 114 6.21 -13.50 -13.79
CA PRO A 114 4.99 -13.24 -13.02
C PRO A 114 3.70 -13.28 -13.85
N SER A 115 3.77 -13.02 -15.16
CA SER A 115 2.60 -13.03 -16.05
C SER A 115 2.06 -14.45 -16.32
N LEU A 116 2.84 -15.49 -16.01
CA LEU A 116 2.44 -16.89 -16.14
C LEU A 116 1.53 -17.36 -15.01
N VAL A 117 1.45 -16.62 -13.90
CA VAL A 117 0.59 -16.98 -12.77
C VAL A 117 -0.80 -16.40 -12.98
N PRO A 118 -1.85 -17.23 -12.99
CA PRO A 118 -3.21 -16.73 -13.13
C PRO A 118 -3.59 -15.89 -11.90
N ILE A 119 -3.86 -14.61 -12.13
CA ILE A 119 -4.34 -13.67 -11.11
C ILE A 119 -5.71 -13.13 -11.54
N PRO A 120 -6.63 -12.87 -10.59
CA PRO A 120 -7.87 -12.17 -10.92
C PRO A 120 -7.56 -10.81 -11.55
N ALA A 121 -8.14 -10.52 -12.72
CA ALA A 121 -7.83 -9.32 -13.50
C ALA A 121 -8.16 -8.00 -12.77
N ASP A 122 -9.04 -8.06 -11.78
CA ASP A 122 -9.51 -6.93 -10.98
C ASP A 122 -8.87 -6.88 -9.58
N THR A 123 -7.85 -7.71 -9.29
CA THR A 123 -7.15 -7.66 -8.01
C THR A 123 -6.27 -6.41 -7.90
N LEU A 124 -6.32 -5.75 -6.75
CA LEU A 124 -5.54 -4.54 -6.48
C LEU A 124 -4.16 -4.85 -5.84
N THR A 125 -3.97 -6.09 -5.35
CA THR A 125 -2.70 -6.58 -4.78
C THR A 125 -2.33 -7.93 -5.39
N PRO A 126 -1.79 -7.96 -6.62
CA PRO A 126 -1.47 -9.21 -7.28
C PRO A 126 -0.31 -9.98 -6.62
N LEU A 127 0.55 -9.29 -5.86
CA LEU A 127 1.77 -9.89 -5.30
C LEU A 127 1.49 -11.05 -4.34
N SER A 128 0.42 -11.00 -3.55
CA SER A 128 0.09 -12.08 -2.62
C SER A 128 -0.35 -13.38 -3.32
N PHE A 129 -0.87 -13.30 -4.55
CA PHE A 129 -1.23 -14.47 -5.37
C PHE A 129 -0.01 -15.18 -5.96
N LEU A 130 1.16 -14.52 -5.94
CA LEU A 130 2.41 -15.06 -6.46
C LEU A 130 3.20 -15.84 -5.41
N CYS A 131 2.71 -15.89 -4.17
CA CYS A 131 3.37 -16.58 -3.07
C CYS A 131 3.08 -18.09 -3.11
N LEU A 132 4.08 -18.89 -2.74
CA LEU A 132 3.96 -20.34 -2.60
C LEU A 132 3.08 -20.71 -1.40
N GLU A 133 2.27 -21.77 -1.54
CA GLU A 133 1.40 -22.27 -0.46
C GLU A 133 2.20 -22.52 0.83
N GLY A 134 1.63 -22.05 1.96
CA GLY A 134 2.24 -22.17 3.29
C GLY A 134 3.53 -21.36 3.51
N SER A 135 3.98 -20.55 2.54
CA SER A 135 5.19 -19.71 2.69
C SER A 135 5.04 -18.70 3.83
N TRP A 136 3.84 -18.20 4.05
CA TRP A 136 3.52 -17.30 5.16
C TRP A 136 3.69 -17.96 6.52
N ASP A 137 3.19 -19.19 6.69
CA ASP A 137 3.40 -19.97 7.93
C ASP A 137 4.89 -20.22 8.17
N ARG A 138 5.65 -20.59 7.12
CA ARG A 138 7.11 -20.80 7.21
C ARG A 138 7.86 -19.55 7.64
N VAL A 139 7.46 -18.38 7.13
CA VAL A 139 8.04 -17.09 7.53
C VAL A 139 7.69 -16.80 8.99
N LEU A 140 6.42 -16.90 9.36
CA LEU A 140 5.95 -16.52 10.69
C LEU A 140 6.42 -17.48 11.79
N ALA A 141 6.68 -18.75 11.46
CA ALA A 141 7.28 -19.71 12.38
C ALA A 141 8.69 -19.31 12.84
N LYS A 142 9.42 -18.48 12.07
CA LYS A 142 10.73 -17.93 12.48
C LYS A 142 10.60 -16.84 13.54
N HIS A 143 9.39 -16.33 13.77
CA HIS A 143 9.10 -15.17 14.62
C HIS A 143 7.98 -15.46 15.64
N PRO A 144 8.17 -16.42 16.57
CA PRO A 144 7.10 -16.90 17.47
C PRO A 144 6.56 -15.84 18.45
N GLY A 145 7.25 -14.71 18.63
CA GLY A 145 6.86 -13.61 19.51
C GLY A 145 6.13 -12.45 18.81
N VAL A 146 5.82 -12.58 17.52
CA VAL A 146 5.13 -11.52 16.75
C VAL A 146 3.67 -11.42 17.18
N GLU A 147 3.26 -10.19 17.47
CA GLU A 147 1.89 -9.87 17.88
C GLU A 147 1.09 -9.25 16.74
N LEU A 148 1.78 -8.58 15.82
CA LEU A 148 1.20 -7.87 14.70
C LEU A 148 1.98 -8.15 13.40
N VAL A 149 1.25 -8.51 12.35
CA VAL A 149 1.78 -8.63 10.99
C VAL A 149 1.20 -7.52 10.14
N VAL A 150 2.06 -6.72 9.51
CA VAL A 150 1.67 -5.73 8.50
C VAL A 150 2.06 -6.23 7.13
N SER A 151 1.07 -6.60 6.30
CA SER A 151 1.34 -7.06 4.94
C SER A 151 1.32 -5.91 3.94
N LEU A 152 2.43 -5.74 3.23
CA LEU A 152 2.58 -4.80 2.11
C LEU A 152 2.09 -5.38 0.78
N ILE A 153 1.84 -6.69 0.74
CA ILE A 153 1.56 -7.46 -0.46
C ILE A 153 0.11 -7.95 -0.55
N GLY A 154 -0.74 -7.61 0.42
CA GLY A 154 -2.15 -8.01 0.45
C GLY A 154 -2.40 -9.28 1.27
N LEU A 155 -3.48 -9.99 0.96
CA LEU A 155 -3.86 -11.26 1.60
C LEU A 155 -3.43 -12.44 0.71
N PRO A 156 -2.82 -13.50 1.24
CA PRO A 156 -2.43 -14.66 0.44
C PRO A 156 -3.67 -15.42 -0.05
N ALA A 157 -3.59 -15.96 -1.26
CA ALA A 157 -4.72 -16.65 -1.90
C ALA A 157 -5.18 -17.89 -1.10
N ASP A 158 -4.28 -18.51 -0.35
CA ASP A 158 -4.50 -19.69 0.49
C ASP A 158 -4.75 -19.35 1.97
N ILE A 159 -5.11 -18.11 2.31
CA ILE A 159 -5.20 -17.62 3.70
C ILE A 159 -5.99 -18.54 4.65
N GLN A 160 -7.08 -19.16 4.19
CA GLN A 160 -7.91 -20.06 5.00
C GLN A 160 -7.19 -21.36 5.40
N ARG A 161 -6.15 -21.73 4.65
CA ARG A 161 -5.32 -22.91 4.92
C ARG A 161 -4.20 -22.64 5.91
N LEU A 162 -3.79 -21.37 6.05
CA LEU A 162 -2.68 -20.99 6.92
C LEU A 162 -2.98 -21.28 8.40
N ALA A 163 -2.05 -21.95 9.07
CA ALA A 163 -2.15 -22.21 10.51
C ALA A 163 -2.20 -20.91 11.30
N VAL A 164 -1.32 -19.97 10.95
CA VAL A 164 -1.22 -18.66 11.59
C VAL A 164 -2.48 -17.81 11.46
N TRP A 165 -3.34 -18.08 10.46
CA TRP A 165 -4.63 -17.42 10.31
C TRP A 165 -5.68 -17.95 11.30
N ARG A 166 -5.63 -19.25 11.61
CA ARG A 166 -6.54 -19.88 12.58
C ARG A 166 -6.18 -19.54 14.03
N ASP A 167 -4.94 -19.21 14.30
CA ASP A 167 -4.47 -18.86 15.63
C ASP A 167 -4.97 -17.48 16.11
N ALA A 168 -5.12 -17.32 17.42
CA ALA A 168 -5.57 -16.05 18.02
C ALA A 168 -4.58 -14.89 17.79
N ARG A 169 -3.29 -15.22 17.66
CA ARG A 169 -2.16 -14.33 17.33
C ARG A 169 -1.35 -14.95 16.17
N PRO A 170 -0.67 -14.13 15.36
CA PRO A 170 -0.65 -12.67 15.37
C PRO A 170 -1.97 -12.08 14.87
N LYS A 171 -2.14 -10.78 15.11
CA LYS A 171 -3.13 -9.95 14.45
C LYS A 171 -2.57 -9.42 13.14
N PHE A 172 -3.44 -9.04 12.22
CA PHE A 172 -3.04 -8.60 10.89
C PHE A 172 -3.49 -7.18 10.58
N ALA A 173 -2.66 -6.48 9.81
CA ALA A 173 -3.01 -5.25 9.14
C ALA A 173 -2.56 -5.29 7.68
N PHE A 174 -3.32 -4.65 6.80
CA PHE A 174 -3.11 -4.77 5.36
C PHE A 174 -3.12 -3.40 4.67
N ILE A 175 -2.32 -3.28 3.62
CA ILE A 175 -2.54 -2.25 2.59
C ILE A 175 -3.12 -2.91 1.34
N PHE A 176 -4.20 -2.31 0.84
CA PHE A 176 -4.95 -2.67 -0.36
C PHE A 176 -5.34 -4.14 -0.49
N PRO A 177 -5.74 -4.84 0.60
CA PRO A 177 -6.04 -6.27 0.51
C PRO A 177 -7.18 -6.56 -0.46
N ASP A 178 -7.06 -7.69 -1.17
CA ASP A 178 -8.19 -8.30 -1.88
C ASP A 178 -9.01 -9.15 -0.91
N PHE A 179 -10.05 -8.57 -0.30
CA PHE A 179 -10.84 -9.24 0.73
C PHE A 179 -11.63 -10.46 0.24
N ARG A 180 -11.79 -10.65 -1.07
CA ARG A 180 -12.53 -11.79 -1.64
C ARG A 180 -11.88 -13.12 -1.30
N VAL A 181 -10.57 -13.13 -1.01
CA VAL A 181 -9.86 -14.35 -0.57
C VAL A 181 -10.30 -14.84 0.81
N LEU A 182 -10.95 -13.99 1.61
CA LEU A 182 -11.51 -14.36 2.91
C LEU A 182 -12.92 -14.99 2.79
N GLY A 183 -13.58 -14.85 1.64
CA GLY A 183 -14.96 -15.28 1.42
C GLY A 183 -15.89 -14.09 1.16
N ASP A 184 -17.07 -14.13 1.76
CA ASP A 184 -18.06 -13.07 1.63
C ASP A 184 -17.80 -11.87 2.58
N VAL A 185 -18.63 -10.82 2.45
CA VAL A 185 -18.53 -9.61 3.28
C VAL A 185 -18.65 -9.94 4.77
N ASP A 186 -19.50 -10.90 5.14
CA ASP A 186 -19.74 -11.23 6.54
C ASP A 186 -18.52 -11.94 7.15
N ALA A 187 -17.81 -12.79 6.39
CA ALA A 187 -16.54 -13.39 6.79
C ALA A 187 -15.45 -12.32 7.03
N VAL A 188 -15.37 -11.31 6.15
CA VAL A 188 -14.42 -10.20 6.31
C VAL A 188 -14.78 -9.36 7.54
N VAL A 189 -16.06 -9.04 7.72
CA VAL A 189 -16.55 -8.33 8.92
C VAL A 189 -16.21 -9.13 10.18
N ALA A 190 -16.43 -10.44 10.20
CA ALA A 190 -16.07 -11.30 11.33
C ALA A 190 -14.56 -11.27 11.64
N ALA A 191 -13.70 -11.22 10.61
CA ALA A 191 -12.26 -11.09 10.79
C ALA A 191 -11.86 -9.75 11.47
N PHE A 192 -12.53 -8.65 11.13
CA PHE A 192 -12.35 -7.37 11.83
C PHE A 192 -12.93 -7.36 13.25
N LYS A 193 -14.15 -7.89 13.43
CA LYS A 193 -14.86 -7.88 14.72
C LYS A 193 -14.20 -8.80 15.76
N SER A 194 -13.62 -9.92 15.33
CA SER A 194 -12.79 -10.79 16.18
C SER A 194 -11.42 -10.18 16.54
N GLY A 195 -11.07 -9.06 15.91
CA GLY A 195 -9.76 -8.44 16.02
C GLY A 195 -8.65 -9.23 15.35
N LYS A 196 -8.96 -10.27 14.54
CA LYS A 196 -7.96 -10.97 13.73
C LYS A 196 -7.31 -10.01 12.72
N VAL A 197 -8.13 -9.17 12.09
CA VAL A 197 -7.70 -8.01 11.31
C VAL A 197 -7.95 -6.75 12.13
N ILE A 198 -6.90 -6.01 12.45
CA ILE A 198 -6.98 -4.80 13.29
C ILE A 198 -7.31 -3.58 12.44
N ALA A 199 -6.72 -3.50 11.26
CA ALA A 199 -6.94 -2.42 10.30
C ALA A 199 -6.57 -2.82 8.88
N ALA A 200 -7.16 -2.15 7.90
CA ALA A 200 -6.66 -2.17 6.53
C ALA A 200 -6.80 -0.80 5.88
N VAL A 201 -5.92 -0.46 4.96
CA VAL A 201 -6.13 0.68 4.05
C VAL A 201 -6.67 0.16 2.73
N VAL A 202 -7.79 0.69 2.27
CA VAL A 202 -8.38 0.37 0.96
C VAL A 202 -8.47 1.63 0.11
N ASN A 203 -8.56 1.47 -1.21
CA ASN A 203 -8.83 2.59 -2.11
C ASN A 203 -10.25 3.13 -1.86
N HIS A 204 -10.38 4.46 -1.87
CA HIS A 204 -11.67 5.11 -1.86
C HIS A 204 -12.39 4.81 -3.19
N PRO A 205 -13.66 4.38 -3.19
CA PRO A 205 -14.37 4.01 -4.43
C PRO A 205 -14.50 5.14 -5.44
N ASN A 206 -14.42 6.39 -4.98
CA ASN A 206 -14.44 7.59 -5.80
C ASN A 206 -13.06 8.28 -5.83
N ALA A 207 -11.97 7.53 -5.63
CA ALA A 207 -10.63 8.10 -5.66
C ALA A 207 -10.39 8.78 -7.03
N PRO A 208 -9.82 9.99 -7.04
CA PRO A 208 -9.51 10.66 -8.30
C PRO A 208 -8.46 9.88 -9.10
N PRO A 209 -8.38 10.10 -10.42
CA PRO A 209 -7.37 9.49 -11.27
C PRO A 209 -5.95 9.69 -10.71
N GLU A 210 -5.05 8.73 -10.99
CA GLU A 210 -3.66 8.82 -10.52
C GLU A 210 -2.93 10.05 -11.07
N SER A 211 -3.35 10.50 -12.25
CA SER A 211 -2.87 11.70 -12.94
C SER A 211 -3.21 13.01 -12.25
N GLU A 212 -4.15 13.01 -11.30
CA GLU A 212 -4.46 14.21 -10.54
C GLU A 212 -3.36 14.54 -9.51
N PRO A 213 -2.96 15.82 -9.35
CA PRO A 213 -1.97 16.23 -8.36
C PRO A 213 -2.37 15.81 -6.94
N MET A 214 -1.37 15.61 -6.06
CA MET A 214 -1.65 15.36 -4.65
C MET A 214 -2.24 16.61 -3.99
N ALA A 215 -3.17 16.42 -3.06
CA ALA A 215 -3.64 17.51 -2.22
C ALA A 215 -2.48 18.06 -1.37
N ARG A 216 -2.55 19.34 -1.01
CA ARG A 216 -1.49 20.02 -0.23
C ARG A 216 -1.37 19.49 1.20
N LYS A 217 -2.48 19.06 1.80
CA LYS A 217 -2.51 18.51 3.15
C LYS A 217 -2.57 16.98 3.07
N ALA A 218 -1.75 16.32 3.89
CA ALA A 218 -1.67 14.86 3.95
C ALA A 218 -3.01 14.22 4.30
N LYS A 219 -3.75 14.79 5.28
CA LYS A 219 -5.08 14.31 5.67
C LYS A 219 -6.06 14.34 4.49
N ASP A 220 -6.15 15.47 3.81
CA ASP A 220 -7.04 15.65 2.66
C ASP A 220 -6.68 14.69 1.51
N GLU A 221 -5.37 14.47 1.24
CA GLU A 221 -4.95 13.50 0.22
C GLU A 221 -5.33 12.06 0.62
N PHE A 222 -5.19 11.71 1.90
CA PHE A 222 -5.58 10.39 2.39
C PHE A 222 -7.09 10.18 2.26
N GLU A 223 -7.91 11.08 2.82
CA GLU A 223 -9.38 10.95 2.80
C GLU A 223 -9.95 10.94 1.38
N ARG A 224 -9.30 11.64 0.45
CA ARG A 224 -9.72 11.67 -0.96
C ARG A 224 -9.43 10.36 -1.70
N ARG A 225 -8.41 9.61 -1.29
CA ARG A 225 -7.91 8.44 -2.04
C ARG A 225 -8.09 7.11 -1.33
N PHE A 226 -8.20 7.13 -0.02
CA PHE A 226 -8.12 5.95 0.82
C PHE A 226 -9.18 5.98 1.92
N ILE A 227 -9.48 4.79 2.43
CA ILE A 227 -10.28 4.59 3.62
C ILE A 227 -9.48 3.70 4.56
N LEU A 228 -9.35 4.12 5.82
CA LEU A 228 -8.87 3.25 6.89
C LEU A 228 -10.05 2.43 7.42
N VAL A 229 -10.04 1.14 7.13
CA VAL A 229 -11.03 0.16 7.57
C VAL A 229 -10.60 -0.43 8.91
N ASN A 230 -11.53 -0.50 9.87
CA ASN A 230 -11.33 -1.09 11.18
C ASN A 230 -12.64 -1.66 11.74
N ALA A 231 -12.60 -2.25 12.92
CA ALA A 231 -13.77 -2.89 13.54
C ALA A 231 -14.99 -1.96 13.72
N SER A 232 -14.82 -0.63 13.78
CA SER A 232 -15.94 0.31 13.96
C SER A 232 -16.66 0.65 12.66
N ASN A 233 -15.98 0.60 11.51
CA ASN A 233 -16.53 1.02 10.22
C ASN A 233 -16.56 -0.09 9.15
N CYS A 234 -15.99 -1.28 9.43
CA CYS A 234 -15.80 -2.33 8.44
C CYS A 234 -17.09 -2.72 7.73
N GLU A 235 -18.20 -2.88 8.43
CA GLU A 235 -19.46 -3.30 7.82
C GLU A 235 -19.96 -2.29 6.78
N VAL A 236 -19.99 -1.00 7.13
CA VAL A 236 -20.45 0.06 6.24
C VAL A 236 -19.54 0.16 5.03
N VAL A 237 -18.22 0.15 5.24
CA VAL A 237 -17.23 0.29 4.16
C VAL A 237 -17.25 -0.91 3.23
N LEU A 238 -17.25 -2.14 3.77
CA LEU A 238 -17.18 -3.37 2.97
C LEU A 238 -18.44 -3.60 2.14
N ARG A 239 -19.63 -3.32 2.70
CA ARG A 239 -20.89 -3.40 1.94
C ARG A 239 -20.95 -2.36 0.81
N ALA A 240 -20.42 -1.16 1.03
CA ALA A 240 -20.34 -0.13 -0.01
C ALA A 240 -19.36 -0.52 -1.14
N LEU A 241 -18.27 -1.22 -0.81
CA LEU A 241 -17.31 -1.74 -1.79
C LEU A 241 -17.90 -2.90 -2.60
N SER A 242 -18.62 -3.83 -1.97
CA SER A 242 -19.17 -5.01 -2.65
C SER A 242 -20.29 -4.70 -3.64
N GLN A 243 -21.01 -3.58 -3.47
CA GLN A 243 -22.10 -3.16 -4.36
C GLN A 243 -21.62 -2.55 -5.68
N ARG A 244 -20.31 -2.33 -5.84
CA ARG A 244 -19.72 -1.67 -7.02
C ARG A 244 -18.89 -2.60 -7.91
N GLN A 245 -18.69 -3.85 -7.47
CA GLN A 245 -18.04 -4.92 -8.24
C GLN A 245 -19.12 -5.75 -8.93
#